data_AF-A0A8T0UIC6-F1
#
_entry.id   AF-A0A8T0UIC6-F1
#
_cell.length_a   1.000
_cell.length_b   1.000
_cell.length_c   1.000
_cell.angle_alpha   90.00
_cell.angle_beta   90.00
_cell.angle_gamma   90.00
#
_symmetry.space_group_name_H-M   'P 1'
#
loop_
_entity.id
_entity.type
_entity.pdbx_description
1 polymer ?
#
loop_
_entity_poly.entity_id
_entity_poly.type
_entity_poly.pdbx_seq_one_letter_code
_entity_poly.pdbx_strand_id
1 'polypeptide(L)'
;MEMMTLKALHVLNRAQACLIQSFFLRFCKSKSSHNFLNFIAPLVIRDFSLCQWDNFAWKGHLDYDVTACQLKVIEGGINFVGQLNNKWNSFSLKEYNKIFESFRCLKANSMKSYEGLLLCVAQGENDRPEVAPSASPPKDGLLLIANAYPIEYGHIFLFPAAINQLSCYWDKRMFGLAAKIASEVNNAAFRVFFDSGTHVVSDHMFFQACYFANPLPVESASTVVVYEYGGNDRSDIIVSETVGYPLKALVFTSNNLKALVNVVCEICFSLHDNTTAYSLLISNNGTKVFLFPQVKNLVTGCSLSTWECGGYFIYRTKFEFDNASETEISKRMASVSLQDSAFEDLKHLCCAIAHDLVK
;
A
#
# COMPACT_ATOMS: atom_id res chain seq x y z
N MET A 1 13.33 23.52 9.51
CA MET A 1 12.42 23.90 10.62
C MET A 1 11.21 22.95 10.74
N GLU A 2 10.95 22.09 9.74
CA GLU A 2 9.84 21.11 9.76
C GLU A 2 10.10 19.81 10.54
N MET A 3 11.36 19.44 10.76
CA MET A 3 11.71 18.20 11.49
C MET A 3 11.46 18.32 13.02
N MET A 4 11.49 19.53 13.58
CA MET A 4 11.06 19.78 14.96
C MET A 4 9.53 19.68 15.11
N THR A 5 8.79 19.97 14.05
CA THR A 5 7.32 19.93 14.03
C THR A 5 6.80 18.51 14.11
N LEU A 6 7.44 17.52 13.45
CA LEU A 6 7.07 16.10 13.59
C LEU A 6 7.31 15.56 15.01
N LYS A 7 8.43 15.91 15.65
CA LYS A 7 8.75 15.48 17.03
C LYS A 7 7.83 16.12 18.08
N ALA A 8 7.45 17.38 17.90
CA ALA A 8 6.47 18.06 18.75
C ALA A 8 5.05 17.51 18.54
N LEU A 9 4.68 17.18 17.29
CA LEU A 9 3.44 16.45 16.97
C LEU A 9 3.42 15.07 17.62
N HIS A 10 4.57 14.39 17.70
CA HIS A 10 4.73 13.07 18.32
C HIS A 10 4.36 13.04 19.82
N VAL A 11 4.65 14.12 20.56
CA VAL A 11 4.33 14.23 22.00
C VAL A 11 2.87 14.63 22.21
N LEU A 12 2.35 15.55 21.39
CA LEU A 12 0.95 16.00 21.46
C LEU A 12 -0.02 14.88 21.02
N ASN A 13 0.32 14.15 19.95
CA ASN A 13 -0.45 13.01 19.45
C ASN A 13 -0.45 11.83 20.44
N ARG A 14 0.61 11.61 21.23
CA ARG A 14 0.61 10.55 22.26
C ARG A 14 -0.43 10.78 23.34
N ALA A 15 -0.57 12.02 23.82
CA ALA A 15 -1.57 12.36 24.83
C ALA A 15 -3.00 12.32 24.27
N GLN A 16 -3.21 12.83 23.06
CA GLN A 16 -4.51 12.82 22.38
C GLN A 16 -4.93 11.41 21.94
N ALA A 17 -4.02 10.59 21.39
CA ALA A 17 -4.32 9.22 20.96
C ALA A 17 -4.66 8.30 22.14
N CYS A 18 -3.99 8.46 23.29
CA CYS A 18 -4.32 7.70 24.50
C CYS A 18 -5.70 8.12 25.07
N LEU A 19 -6.04 9.41 25.00
CA LEU A 19 -7.37 9.92 25.33
C LEU A 19 -8.44 9.40 24.37
N ILE A 20 -8.20 9.42 23.06
CA ILE A 20 -9.10 8.88 22.03
C ILE A 20 -9.27 7.37 22.21
N GLN A 21 -8.20 6.61 22.48
CA GLN A 21 -8.26 5.18 22.74
C GLN A 21 -9.08 4.86 24.00
N SER A 22 -8.91 5.65 25.08
CA SER A 22 -9.70 5.51 26.31
C SER A 22 -11.17 5.87 26.11
N PHE A 23 -11.46 6.88 25.29
CA PHE A 23 -12.83 7.28 24.94
C PHE A 23 -13.49 6.25 24.04
N PHE A 24 -12.80 5.77 22.99
CA PHE A 24 -13.31 4.80 22.03
C PHE A 24 -13.61 3.45 22.68
N LEU A 25 -12.72 2.93 23.54
CA LEU A 25 -12.96 1.70 24.31
C LEU A 25 -14.12 1.82 25.30
N ARG A 26 -14.37 3.01 25.85
CA ARG A 26 -15.56 3.29 26.70
C ARG A 26 -16.83 3.42 25.86
N PHE A 27 -16.72 3.95 24.64
CA PHE A 27 -17.86 4.23 23.77
C PHE A 27 -18.37 2.99 23.03
N CYS A 28 -17.49 2.06 22.61
CA CYS A 28 -17.89 0.76 22.03
C CYS A 28 -18.71 -0.13 22.99
N LYS A 29 -18.74 0.19 24.30
CA LYS A 29 -19.60 -0.49 25.28
C LYS A 29 -21.02 0.08 25.34
N SER A 30 -21.30 1.21 24.70
CA SER A 30 -22.61 1.87 24.71
C SER A 30 -23.36 1.62 23.39
N LYS A 31 -24.52 0.98 23.45
CA LYS A 31 -25.37 0.61 22.30
C LYS A 31 -26.09 1.78 21.58
N SER A 32 -25.68 3.03 21.81
CA SER A 32 -26.44 4.21 21.37
C SER A 32 -25.55 5.25 20.70
N SER A 33 -25.08 5.02 19.47
CA SER A 33 -24.29 6.03 18.74
C SER A 33 -24.02 5.77 17.25
N HIS A 34 -25.00 5.29 16.47
CA HIS A 34 -24.82 5.14 15.02
C HIS A 34 -24.46 6.45 14.28
N ASN A 35 -24.90 7.61 14.76
CA ASN A 35 -24.61 8.90 14.10
C ASN A 35 -23.24 9.51 14.48
N PHE A 36 -22.61 9.10 15.59
CA PHE A 36 -21.33 9.65 16.04
C PHE A 36 -20.14 8.84 15.48
N LEU A 37 -20.30 7.52 15.31
CA LEU A 37 -19.30 6.65 14.68
C LEU A 37 -19.04 7.04 13.22
N ASN A 38 -20.07 7.51 12.51
CA ASN A 38 -19.98 7.96 11.11
C ASN A 38 -19.12 9.21 10.88
N PHE A 39 -18.80 9.97 11.93
CA PHE A 39 -17.98 11.19 11.86
C PHE A 39 -16.53 10.96 12.29
N ILE A 40 -16.24 9.85 12.99
CA ILE A 40 -14.93 9.57 13.61
C ILE A 40 -14.21 8.40 12.92
N ALA A 41 -14.88 7.57 12.11
CA ALA A 41 -14.25 6.46 11.39
C ALA A 41 -12.94 6.81 10.64
N PRO A 42 -12.81 7.94 9.91
CA PRO A 42 -11.56 8.34 9.24
C PRO A 42 -10.43 8.63 10.24
N LEU A 43 -10.76 9.35 11.33
CA LEU A 43 -9.84 9.69 12.42
C LEU A 43 -9.41 8.44 13.20
N VAL A 44 -10.30 7.47 13.36
CA VAL A 44 -10.03 6.23 14.11
C VAL A 44 -9.03 5.35 13.36
N ILE A 45 -9.19 5.11 12.05
CA ILE A 45 -8.28 4.21 11.34
C ILE A 45 -6.86 4.81 11.31
N ARG A 46 -6.72 6.08 10.96
CA ARG A 46 -5.41 6.75 10.93
C ARG A 46 -4.77 6.84 12.32
N ASP A 47 -5.44 7.46 13.29
CA ASP A 47 -4.81 7.80 14.56
C ASP A 47 -4.62 6.53 15.42
N PHE A 48 -5.51 5.56 15.30
CA PHE A 48 -5.33 4.27 15.99
C PHE A 48 -4.24 3.44 15.34
N SER A 49 -4.19 3.32 14.00
CA SER A 49 -3.14 2.51 13.34
C SER A 49 -1.74 3.04 13.67
N LEU A 50 -1.53 4.36 13.58
CA LEU A 50 -0.27 5.01 13.96
C LEU A 50 0.03 4.86 15.45
N CYS A 51 -0.95 5.07 16.34
CA CYS A 51 -0.72 4.91 17.77
C CYS A 51 -0.35 3.47 18.15
N GLN A 52 -0.98 2.46 17.52
CA GLN A 52 -0.62 1.06 17.75
C GLN A 52 0.76 0.75 17.18
N TRP A 53 1.10 1.28 16.01
CA TRP A 53 2.43 1.12 15.42
C TRP A 53 3.51 1.77 16.30
N ASP A 54 3.28 2.98 16.79
CA ASP A 54 4.17 3.68 17.74
C ASP A 54 4.35 2.88 19.03
N ASN A 55 3.27 2.28 19.55
CA ASN A 55 3.33 1.42 20.74
C ASN A 55 4.11 0.13 20.46
N PHE A 56 3.91 -0.47 19.28
CA PHE A 56 4.68 -1.63 18.82
C PHE A 56 6.17 -1.30 18.73
N ALA A 57 6.52 -0.15 18.15
CA ALA A 57 7.89 0.36 18.09
C ALA A 57 8.47 0.65 19.47
N TRP A 58 7.71 1.33 20.34
CA TRP A 58 8.16 1.70 21.69
C TRP A 58 8.43 0.48 22.59
N LYS A 59 7.70 -0.61 22.37
CA LYS A 59 7.93 -1.91 23.05
C LYS A 59 9.18 -2.65 22.54
N GLY A 60 9.89 -2.10 21.55
CA GLY A 60 11.11 -2.70 21.00
C GLY A 60 10.86 -3.86 20.04
N HIS A 61 9.69 -3.91 19.40
CA HIS A 61 9.38 -4.96 18.42
C HIS A 61 9.84 -4.63 16.98
N LEU A 62 10.45 -3.46 16.76
CA LEU A 62 11.16 -3.15 15.52
C LEU A 62 12.63 -3.51 15.66
N ASP A 63 13.20 -4.14 14.65
CA ASP A 63 14.63 -4.51 14.63
C ASP A 63 15.57 -3.30 14.49
N TYR A 64 14.99 -2.17 14.08
CA TYR A 64 15.68 -0.90 13.93
C TYR A 64 14.72 0.29 13.94
N ASP A 65 15.27 1.46 14.23
CA ASP A 65 14.59 2.73 14.05
C ASP A 65 14.72 3.16 12.58
N VAL A 66 13.65 2.92 11.81
CA VAL A 66 13.58 3.32 10.39
C VAL A 66 13.66 4.83 10.19
N THR A 67 13.24 5.62 11.19
CA THR A 67 13.28 7.08 11.11
C THR A 67 14.70 7.63 11.25
N ALA A 68 15.65 6.80 11.69
CA ALA A 68 17.06 7.11 11.77
C ALA A 68 17.84 6.69 10.50
N CYS A 69 17.20 6.05 9.52
CA CYS A 69 17.84 5.67 8.27
C CYS A 69 18.28 6.92 7.47
N GLN A 70 19.49 6.87 6.92
CA GLN A 70 19.99 7.97 6.10
C GLN A 70 19.29 7.97 4.74
N LEU A 71 18.70 9.10 4.37
CA LEU A 71 18.12 9.34 3.06
C LEU A 71 19.01 10.26 2.24
N LYS A 72 19.03 10.07 0.92
CA LYS A 72 19.55 11.05 -0.03
C LYS A 72 18.70 11.10 -1.28
N VAL A 73 18.73 12.26 -1.94
CA VAL A 73 18.31 12.37 -3.33
C VAL A 73 19.47 11.89 -4.20
N ILE A 74 19.17 11.02 -5.14
CA ILE A 74 20.09 10.57 -6.19
C ILE A 74 19.85 11.53 -7.35
N GLU A 75 20.70 12.55 -7.42
CA GLU A 75 20.51 13.71 -8.29
C GLU A 75 20.50 13.31 -9.78
N GLY A 76 19.60 13.95 -10.52
CA GLY A 76 19.45 13.81 -11.96
C GLY A 76 18.18 14.49 -12.48
N GLY A 77 17.65 14.03 -13.60
CA GLY A 77 16.41 14.53 -14.17
C GLY A 77 15.16 14.06 -13.42
N ILE A 78 15.20 12.88 -12.81
CA ILE A 78 14.07 12.26 -12.09
C ILE A 78 14.19 12.46 -10.58
N ASN A 79 15.42 12.56 -10.06
CA ASN A 79 15.73 12.74 -8.64
C ASN A 79 15.19 11.60 -7.76
N PHE A 80 15.67 10.39 -8.03
CA PHE A 80 15.31 9.21 -7.23
C PHE A 80 15.68 9.37 -5.74
N VAL A 81 15.06 8.57 -4.89
CA VAL A 81 15.35 8.56 -3.44
C VAL A 81 16.12 7.30 -3.07
N GLY A 82 17.27 7.48 -2.43
CA GLY A 82 18.04 6.39 -1.84
C GLY A 82 17.90 6.38 -0.32
N GLN A 83 17.73 5.21 0.26
CA GLN A 83 17.77 4.97 1.71
C GLN A 83 18.90 4.00 2.05
N LEU A 84 19.78 4.37 2.97
CA LEU A 84 20.77 3.45 3.53
C LEU A 84 20.13 2.70 4.71
N ASN A 85 19.92 1.40 4.51
CA ASN A 85 19.36 0.53 5.53
C ASN A 85 20.02 -0.85 5.45
N ASN A 86 21.08 -1.04 6.24
CA ASN A 86 21.86 -2.29 6.32
C ASN A 86 21.14 -3.42 7.07
N LYS A 87 20.11 -3.08 7.85
CA LYS A 87 19.26 -4.02 8.58
C LYS A 87 18.02 -4.41 7.80
N TRP A 88 17.69 -3.67 6.73
CA TRP A 88 16.59 -4.05 5.87
C TRP A 88 16.85 -5.39 5.22
N ASN A 89 15.95 -6.31 5.51
CA ASN A 89 15.96 -7.63 4.95
C ASN A 89 14.68 -7.81 4.14
N SER A 90 14.81 -7.91 2.82
CA SER A 90 13.71 -8.34 1.93
C SER A 90 13.21 -9.74 2.28
N PHE A 91 13.99 -10.52 3.04
CA PHE A 91 13.77 -11.93 3.30
C PHE A 91 14.05 -12.34 4.76
N SER A 92 13.08 -12.11 5.65
CA SER A 92 12.78 -13.12 6.68
C SER A 92 11.33 -13.62 6.55
N LEU A 93 10.87 -13.88 5.32
CA LEU A 93 9.59 -14.54 5.07
C LEU A 93 9.46 -15.94 5.70
N LYS A 94 10.57 -16.53 6.18
CA LYS A 94 10.55 -17.72 7.08
C LYS A 94 9.89 -17.44 8.43
N GLU A 95 10.01 -16.22 8.95
CA GLU A 95 9.30 -15.77 10.15
C GLU A 95 7.83 -15.51 9.82
N TYR A 96 7.54 -14.98 8.63
CA TYR A 96 6.17 -14.82 8.16
C TYR A 96 5.48 -16.16 7.94
N ASN A 97 6.14 -17.20 7.42
CA ASN A 97 5.57 -18.55 7.36
C ASN A 97 5.21 -19.10 8.75
N LYS A 98 5.98 -18.78 9.80
CA LYS A 98 5.57 -19.11 11.19
C LYS A 98 4.36 -18.30 11.64
N ILE A 99 4.28 -17.03 11.24
CA ILE A 99 3.09 -16.18 11.46
C ILE A 99 1.88 -16.79 10.70
N PHE A 100 2.04 -17.20 9.45
CA PHE A 100 1.04 -17.87 8.60
C PHE A 100 0.62 -19.25 9.13
N GLU A 101 1.56 -20.08 9.60
CA GLU A 101 1.27 -21.36 10.27
C GLU A 101 0.49 -21.13 11.58
N SER A 102 0.81 -20.05 12.30
CA SER A 102 0.06 -19.63 13.49
C SER A 102 -1.36 -19.16 13.15
N PHE A 103 -1.58 -18.58 11.95
CA PHE A 103 -2.91 -18.27 11.42
C PHE A 103 -3.67 -19.52 10.93
N ARG A 104 -3.01 -20.50 10.28
CA ARG A 104 -3.64 -21.75 9.79
C ARG A 104 -4.16 -22.67 10.90
N CYS A 105 -3.54 -22.65 12.09
CA CYS A 105 -3.91 -23.53 13.22
C CYS A 105 -5.07 -23.01 14.10
N LEU A 106 -5.93 -22.13 13.59
CA LEU A 106 -7.07 -21.58 14.31
C LEU A 106 -8.13 -22.65 14.64
N LYS A 107 -7.98 -23.30 15.80
CA LYS A 107 -9.12 -23.79 16.58
C LYS A 107 -9.80 -22.57 17.20
N ALA A 108 -11.13 -22.51 17.11
CA ALA A 108 -11.99 -21.40 17.54
C ALA A 108 -11.86 -20.91 19.01
N ASN A 109 -10.95 -21.48 19.82
CA ASN A 109 -10.85 -21.25 21.25
C ASN A 109 -9.45 -20.82 21.75
N SER A 110 -8.46 -20.54 20.89
CA SER A 110 -7.15 -20.06 21.37
C SER A 110 -7.02 -18.54 21.25
N MET A 111 -7.23 -17.86 22.37
CA MET A 111 -7.00 -16.42 22.59
C MET A 111 -5.48 -16.13 22.60
N LYS A 112 -4.79 -16.27 21.46
CA LYS A 112 -3.40 -15.82 21.30
C LYS A 112 -3.41 -14.46 20.61
N SER A 113 -3.03 -13.41 21.35
CA SER A 113 -2.76 -12.09 20.76
C SER A 113 -1.59 -12.22 19.80
N TYR A 114 -1.81 -11.92 18.53
CA TYR A 114 -0.75 -11.93 17.53
C TYR A 114 0.27 -10.83 17.85
N GLU A 115 1.56 -11.18 17.87
CA GLU A 115 2.63 -10.19 17.93
C GLU A 115 2.56 -9.32 16.67
N GLY A 116 2.25 -8.04 16.83
CA GLY A 116 2.16 -7.08 15.73
C GLY A 116 0.80 -6.87 15.09
N LEU A 117 -0.26 -7.61 15.47
CA LEU A 117 -1.62 -7.25 15.03
C LEU A 117 -2.02 -5.94 15.69
N LEU A 118 -2.24 -4.93 14.86
CA LEU A 118 -2.65 -3.60 15.30
C LEU A 118 -4.18 -3.52 15.35
N LEU A 119 -4.83 -3.95 14.27
CA LEU A 119 -6.25 -3.72 14.00
C LEU A 119 -6.81 -4.81 13.08
N CYS A 120 -8.12 -5.04 13.18
CA CYS A 120 -8.88 -5.72 12.13
C CYS A 120 -9.84 -4.68 11.53
N VAL A 121 -9.95 -4.65 10.20
CA VAL A 121 -10.84 -3.74 9.46
C VAL A 121 -11.76 -4.58 8.60
N ALA A 122 -13.06 -4.31 8.64
CA ALA A 122 -14.07 -4.97 7.82
C ALA A 122 -14.79 -3.97 6.94
N GLN A 123 -15.53 -4.48 5.95
CA GLN A 123 -16.60 -3.70 5.34
C GLN A 123 -17.76 -3.59 6.33
N GLY A 124 -18.07 -2.37 6.73
CA GLY A 124 -19.15 -2.00 7.62
C GLY A 124 -20.42 -1.58 6.88
N GLU A 125 -21.34 -0.94 7.59
CA GLU A 125 -22.58 -0.42 7.00
C GLU A 125 -22.28 0.70 5.98
N ASN A 126 -23.07 0.76 4.91
CA ASN A 126 -22.89 1.74 3.82
C ASN A 126 -21.52 1.68 3.13
N ASP A 127 -20.92 0.49 3.02
CA ASP A 127 -19.64 0.27 2.34
C ASP A 127 -18.42 0.96 2.99
N ARG A 128 -18.53 1.49 4.21
CA ARG A 128 -17.43 2.15 4.93
C ARG A 128 -16.55 1.15 5.66
N PRO A 129 -15.22 1.36 5.76
CA PRO A 129 -14.36 0.51 6.59
C PRO A 129 -14.66 0.70 8.08
N GLU A 130 -14.82 -0.40 8.82
CA GLU A 130 -15.05 -0.39 10.26
C GLU A 130 -14.01 -1.22 11.00
N VAL A 131 -13.57 -0.73 12.17
CA VAL A 131 -12.67 -1.47 13.06
C VAL A 131 -13.44 -2.61 13.71
N ALA A 132 -13.02 -3.84 13.42
CA ALA A 132 -13.58 -5.05 13.99
C ALA A 132 -12.79 -5.52 15.24
N PRO A 133 -13.45 -6.22 16.19
CA PRO A 133 -12.75 -6.83 17.32
C PRO A 133 -11.70 -7.85 16.85
N SER A 134 -10.47 -7.72 17.35
CA SER A 134 -9.37 -8.65 17.04
C SER A 134 -9.61 -10.09 17.50
N ALA A 135 -10.49 -10.29 18.48
CA ALA A 135 -10.85 -11.61 19.02
C ALA A 135 -11.72 -12.45 18.06
N SER A 136 -12.35 -11.84 17.06
CA SER A 136 -13.19 -12.52 16.06
C SER A 136 -13.10 -11.77 14.73
N PRO A 137 -11.99 -11.92 13.99
CA PRO A 137 -11.81 -11.18 12.74
C PRO A 137 -12.90 -11.60 11.73
N PRO A 138 -13.51 -10.63 11.04
CA PRO A 138 -14.59 -10.89 10.09
C PRO A 138 -14.04 -11.66 8.88
N LYS A 139 -14.85 -12.56 8.33
CA LYS A 139 -14.43 -13.41 7.19
C LYS A 139 -13.94 -12.58 6.00
N ASP A 140 -14.56 -11.44 5.76
CA ASP A 140 -14.29 -10.59 4.58
C ASP A 140 -13.49 -9.32 4.95
N GLY A 141 -12.69 -9.36 6.03
CA GLY A 141 -11.90 -8.23 6.52
C GLY A 141 -10.41 -8.29 6.19
N LEU A 142 -9.72 -7.17 6.46
CA LEU A 142 -8.27 -7.02 6.46
C LEU A 142 -7.72 -6.92 7.89
N LEU A 143 -6.70 -7.72 8.19
CA LEU A 143 -5.84 -7.65 9.36
C LEU A 143 -4.71 -6.66 9.07
N LEU A 144 -4.55 -5.65 9.93
CA LEU A 144 -3.47 -4.67 9.86
C LEU A 144 -2.36 -5.13 10.81
N ILE A 145 -1.23 -5.53 10.24
CA ILE A 145 -0.11 -6.11 10.99
C ILE A 145 1.11 -5.20 10.83
N ALA A 146 1.74 -4.79 11.93
CA ALA A 146 2.99 -4.03 11.87
C ALA A 146 4.12 -4.86 11.25
N ASN A 147 4.89 -4.22 10.37
CA ASN A 147 6.11 -4.83 9.85
C ASN A 147 7.27 -4.58 10.82
N ALA A 148 7.87 -5.66 11.34
CA ALA A 148 9.06 -5.59 12.20
C ALA A 148 10.32 -5.08 11.48
N TYR A 149 10.32 -5.12 10.14
CA TYR A 149 11.36 -4.60 9.24
C TYR A 149 10.79 -3.47 8.35
N PRO A 150 10.39 -2.33 8.94
CA PRO A 150 9.67 -1.28 8.24
C PRO A 150 10.56 -0.57 7.21
N ILE A 151 10.01 -0.24 6.05
CA ILE A 151 10.72 0.52 5.01
C ILE A 151 10.69 2.00 5.33
N GLU A 152 9.52 2.44 5.79
CA GLU A 152 9.25 3.79 6.24
C GLU A 152 8.38 3.77 7.50
N TYR A 153 8.20 4.96 8.09
CA TYR A 153 7.33 5.15 9.24
C TYR A 153 5.92 4.57 9.02
N GLY A 154 5.41 3.86 10.03
CA GLY A 154 4.07 3.27 9.98
C GLY A 154 3.91 2.10 9.01
N HIS A 155 4.99 1.39 8.65
CA HIS A 155 4.89 0.25 7.73
C HIS A 155 4.07 -0.90 8.33
N ILE A 156 2.96 -1.20 7.65
CA ILE A 156 2.00 -2.25 7.98
C ILE A 156 1.71 -3.12 6.74
N PHE A 157 1.26 -4.35 6.99
CA PHE A 157 0.64 -5.21 6.02
C PHE A 157 -0.88 -5.19 6.17
N LEU A 158 -1.59 -5.27 5.05
CA LEU A 158 -3.04 -5.49 5.00
C LEU A 158 -3.29 -6.91 4.51
N PHE A 159 -3.58 -7.81 5.45
CA PHE A 159 -3.76 -9.24 5.21
C PHE A 159 -5.24 -9.62 5.22
N PRO A 160 -5.74 -10.44 4.28
CA PRO A 160 -7.09 -10.98 4.38
C PRO A 160 -7.28 -11.85 5.64
N ALA A 161 -8.42 -11.70 6.30
CA ALA A 161 -8.74 -12.40 7.54
C ALA A 161 -9.21 -13.86 7.34
N ALA A 162 -9.78 -14.21 6.18
CA ALA A 162 -10.17 -15.59 5.89
C ALA A 162 -8.94 -16.50 5.70
N ILE A 163 -8.83 -17.51 6.56
CA ILE A 163 -7.70 -18.46 6.66
C ILE A 163 -7.66 -19.52 5.54
N ASN A 164 -8.71 -19.64 4.72
CA ASN A 164 -8.81 -20.68 3.69
C ASN A 164 -8.41 -20.22 2.28
N GLN A 165 -7.33 -19.45 2.16
CA GLN A 165 -6.77 -19.03 0.87
C GLN A 165 -5.83 -20.09 0.29
N LEU A 166 -6.37 -21.26 -0.05
CA LEU A 166 -5.72 -22.19 -0.99
C LEU A 166 -5.91 -21.74 -2.46
N SER A 167 -6.69 -20.69 -2.71
CA SER A 167 -6.79 -20.05 -4.01
C SER A 167 -6.45 -18.56 -3.88
N CYS A 168 -5.42 -18.15 -4.61
CA CYS A 168 -4.91 -16.78 -4.74
C CYS A 168 -5.89 -15.86 -5.50
N TYR A 169 -7.19 -15.96 -5.22
CA TYR A 169 -8.21 -15.25 -5.97
C TYR A 169 -8.16 -13.76 -5.62
N TRP A 170 -7.76 -12.95 -6.60
CA TRP A 170 -7.89 -11.50 -6.56
C TRP A 170 -9.33 -11.14 -6.21
N ASP A 171 -9.60 -10.72 -4.97
CA ASP A 171 -10.95 -10.35 -4.56
C ASP A 171 -11.13 -8.84 -4.73
N LYS A 172 -12.07 -8.42 -5.60
CA LYS A 172 -12.46 -7.00 -5.79
C LYS A 172 -12.71 -6.31 -4.45
N ARG A 173 -13.24 -7.04 -3.46
CA ARG A 173 -13.51 -6.54 -2.11
C ARG A 173 -12.24 -6.19 -1.35
N MET A 174 -11.16 -6.96 -1.50
CA MET A 174 -9.89 -6.69 -0.82
C MET A 174 -9.23 -5.42 -1.35
N PHE A 175 -9.11 -5.29 -2.67
CA PHE A 175 -8.58 -4.07 -3.29
C PHE A 175 -9.47 -2.87 -2.93
N GLY A 176 -10.80 -3.05 -3.00
CA GLY A 176 -11.76 -2.04 -2.58
C GLY A 176 -11.58 -1.61 -1.12
N LEU A 177 -11.34 -2.54 -0.19
CA LEU A 177 -11.13 -2.22 1.21
C LEU A 177 -9.78 -1.53 1.44
N ALA A 178 -8.71 -1.95 0.75
CA ALA A 178 -7.40 -1.28 0.80
C ALA A 178 -7.46 0.17 0.27
N ALA A 179 -8.14 0.39 -0.86
CA ALA A 179 -8.34 1.72 -1.43
C ALA A 179 -9.21 2.61 -0.53
N LYS A 180 -10.25 2.04 0.10
CA LYS A 180 -11.07 2.75 1.10
C LYS A 180 -10.27 3.09 2.34
N ILE A 181 -9.41 2.20 2.85
CA ILE A 181 -8.51 2.53 3.97
C ILE A 181 -7.63 3.73 3.61
N ALA A 182 -7.06 3.77 2.40
CA ALA A 182 -6.27 4.91 1.94
C ALA A 182 -7.08 6.22 1.90
N SER A 183 -8.35 6.15 1.45
CA SER A 183 -9.28 7.28 1.45
C SER A 183 -9.66 7.76 2.85
N GLU A 184 -9.92 6.84 3.78
CA GLU A 184 -10.29 7.15 5.17
C GLU A 184 -9.11 7.69 5.98
N VAL A 185 -7.89 7.20 5.73
CA VAL A 185 -6.68 7.75 6.34
C VAL A 185 -6.49 9.23 5.95
N ASN A 186 -6.95 9.61 4.76
CA ASN A 186 -6.99 10.99 4.28
C ASN A 186 -5.67 11.75 4.54
N ASN A 187 -4.56 11.13 4.17
CA ASN A 187 -3.22 11.68 4.28
C ASN A 187 -2.42 11.33 3.03
N ALA A 188 -1.99 12.35 2.28
CA ALA A 188 -1.24 12.17 1.04
C ALA A 188 0.13 11.50 1.22
N ALA A 189 0.66 11.48 2.45
CA ALA A 189 1.87 10.74 2.78
C ALA A 189 1.62 9.21 2.83
N PHE A 190 0.39 8.78 3.12
CA PHE A 190 0.04 7.37 3.22
C PHE A 190 -0.14 6.76 1.83
N ARG A 191 0.59 5.69 1.57
CA ARG A 191 0.58 4.96 0.30
C ARG A 191 0.30 3.50 0.56
N VAL A 192 -0.45 2.88 -0.34
CA VAL A 192 -0.69 1.44 -0.32
C VAL A 192 -0.05 0.83 -1.55
N PHE A 193 0.66 -0.27 -1.35
CA PHE A 193 1.49 -0.96 -2.32
C PHE A 193 0.98 -2.39 -2.50
N PHE A 194 1.06 -2.89 -3.73
CA PHE A 194 0.74 -4.26 -4.07
C PHE A 194 1.68 -4.77 -5.16
N ASP A 195 2.25 -5.95 -4.97
CA ASP A 195 3.11 -6.59 -5.96
C ASP A 195 2.53 -7.93 -6.40
N SER A 196 2.16 -8.08 -7.68
CA SER A 196 1.56 -9.34 -8.18
C SER A 196 2.61 -10.39 -8.53
N GLY A 197 3.85 -9.97 -8.81
CA GLY A 197 4.87 -10.80 -9.45
C GLY A 197 6.22 -10.89 -8.72
N THR A 198 6.33 -10.41 -7.48
CA THR A 198 7.59 -10.44 -6.69
C THR A 198 7.63 -11.59 -5.67
N HIS A 199 6.56 -12.38 -5.53
CA HIS A 199 6.46 -13.34 -4.44
C HIS A 199 7.06 -14.71 -4.77
N VAL A 200 8.10 -15.05 -4.01
CA VAL A 200 8.65 -16.41 -3.82
C VAL A 200 7.71 -17.29 -2.97
N VAL A 201 6.67 -16.71 -2.35
CA VAL A 201 5.60 -17.47 -1.67
C VAL A 201 4.37 -17.47 -2.57
N SER A 202 4.18 -18.59 -3.23
CA SER A 202 3.17 -18.84 -4.25
C SER A 202 1.72 -18.81 -3.77
N ASP A 203 1.44 -18.52 -2.50
CA ASP A 203 0.17 -18.94 -1.89
C ASP A 203 -0.64 -17.80 -1.23
N HIS A 204 -0.10 -16.59 -1.00
CA HIS A 204 -0.78 -15.55 -0.21
C HIS A 204 -0.67 -14.14 -0.79
N MET A 205 -1.83 -13.51 -1.03
CA MET A 205 -1.97 -12.14 -1.54
C MET A 205 -2.17 -11.16 -0.39
N PHE A 206 -1.34 -10.10 -0.31
CA PHE A 206 -1.45 -9.06 0.71
C PHE A 206 -1.03 -7.70 0.15
N PHE A 207 -1.51 -6.62 0.79
CA PHE A 207 -1.06 -5.26 0.50
C PHE A 207 -0.07 -4.80 1.58
N GLN A 208 0.75 -3.82 1.23
CA GLN A 208 1.63 -3.12 2.16
C GLN A 208 1.20 -1.65 2.22
N ALA A 209 1.41 -0.99 3.35
CA ALA A 209 1.16 0.45 3.45
C ALA A 209 2.12 1.13 4.43
N CYS A 210 2.56 2.33 4.12
CA CYS A 210 3.42 3.15 4.97
C CYS A 210 3.32 4.64 4.61
N TYR A 211 3.92 5.48 5.44
CA TYR A 211 3.94 6.92 5.27
C TYR A 211 5.28 7.37 4.69
N PHE A 212 5.25 7.90 3.46
CA PHE A 212 6.39 8.60 2.87
C PHE A 212 6.17 10.10 3.02
N ALA A 213 7.11 10.77 3.70
CA ALA A 213 7.01 12.20 4.00
C ALA A 213 6.97 13.08 2.73
N ASN A 214 7.66 12.64 1.67
CA ASN A 214 7.70 13.32 0.38
C ASN A 214 7.00 12.48 -0.69
N PRO A 215 6.50 13.11 -1.78
CA PRO A 215 6.08 12.39 -2.97
C PRO A 215 7.16 11.44 -3.48
N LEU A 216 6.75 10.24 -3.88
CA LEU A 216 7.64 9.35 -4.63
C LEU A 216 7.95 9.99 -5.99
N PRO A 217 9.16 9.80 -6.54
CA PRO A 217 9.55 10.39 -7.83
C PRO A 217 8.53 10.17 -8.95
N VAL A 218 7.91 8.98 -9.04
CA VAL A 218 6.86 8.70 -10.04
C VAL A 218 5.63 9.62 -9.90
N GLU A 219 5.29 10.05 -8.69
CA GLU A 219 4.13 10.91 -8.44
C GLU A 219 4.35 12.34 -8.94
N SER A 220 5.61 12.71 -9.16
CA SER A 220 6.04 13.98 -9.76
C SER A 220 6.31 13.87 -11.26
N ALA A 221 6.21 12.67 -11.84
CA ALA A 221 6.40 12.46 -13.27
C ALA A 221 5.28 13.13 -14.07
N SER A 222 5.64 13.63 -15.26
CA SER A 222 4.65 14.16 -16.19
C SER A 222 3.75 13.04 -16.72
N THR A 223 2.49 13.36 -16.99
CA THR A 223 1.51 12.39 -17.51
C THR A 223 0.78 12.93 -18.73
N VAL A 224 0.44 12.06 -19.68
CA VAL A 224 -0.39 12.37 -20.83
C VAL A 224 -1.67 11.56 -20.77
N VAL A 225 -2.82 12.23 -20.90
CA VAL A 225 -4.14 11.58 -20.89
C VAL A 225 -4.27 10.70 -22.14
N VAL A 226 -4.62 9.43 -21.92
CA VAL A 226 -4.88 8.46 -23.00
C VAL A 226 -6.36 8.11 -23.10
N TYR A 227 -7.12 8.30 -22.02
CA TYR A 227 -8.57 8.13 -21.99
C TYR A 227 -9.18 9.02 -20.91
N GLU A 228 -10.32 9.62 -21.22
CA GLU A 228 -11.11 10.42 -20.31
C GLU A 228 -12.59 10.14 -20.55
N TYR A 229 -13.30 9.83 -19.47
CA TYR A 229 -14.74 9.69 -19.48
C TYR A 229 -15.34 10.46 -18.33
N GLY A 230 -16.43 11.19 -18.61
CA GLY A 230 -17.14 12.00 -17.62
C GLY A 230 -16.69 13.46 -17.66
N GLY A 231 -17.56 14.30 -18.21
CA GLY A 231 -17.46 15.76 -18.15
C GLY A 231 -18.67 16.41 -17.46
N ASN A 232 -19.55 15.60 -16.85
CA ASN A 232 -20.74 16.04 -16.11
C ASN A 232 -21.19 14.95 -15.12
N ASP A 233 -20.82 15.13 -13.85
CA ASP A 233 -21.51 14.70 -12.63
C ASP A 233 -21.74 13.22 -12.28
N ARG A 234 -21.27 12.20 -13.04
CA ARG A 234 -21.59 10.79 -12.65
C ARG A 234 -20.47 9.77 -12.46
N SER A 235 -19.27 9.92 -13.02
CA SER A 235 -18.12 9.08 -12.66
C SER A 235 -16.94 9.39 -13.59
N ASP A 236 -16.13 10.37 -13.19
CA ASP A 236 -15.02 10.80 -14.03
C ASP A 236 -13.84 9.86 -13.80
N ILE A 237 -13.48 9.05 -14.80
CA ILE A 237 -12.25 8.25 -14.81
C ILE A 237 -11.33 8.79 -15.88
N ILE A 238 -10.12 9.14 -15.46
CA ILE A 238 -9.05 9.55 -16.34
C ILE A 238 -7.96 8.48 -16.27
N VAL A 239 -7.56 7.98 -17.43
CA VAL A 239 -6.40 7.12 -17.62
C VAL A 239 -5.32 7.94 -18.32
N SER A 240 -4.13 7.97 -17.74
CA SER A 240 -2.97 8.66 -18.31
C SER A 240 -1.76 7.73 -18.33
N GLU A 241 -0.81 7.97 -19.22
CA GLU A 241 0.51 7.32 -19.18
C GLU A 241 1.58 8.24 -18.59
N THR A 242 2.60 7.68 -17.95
CA THR A 242 3.76 8.44 -17.49
C THR A 242 4.71 8.76 -18.65
N VAL A 243 5.26 9.99 -18.66
CA VAL A 243 6.20 10.48 -19.67
C VAL A 243 7.51 10.88 -19.02
N GLY A 244 8.63 10.47 -19.64
CA GLY A 244 9.97 10.77 -19.14
C GLY A 244 10.39 9.94 -17.92
N TYR A 245 9.57 8.95 -17.51
CA TYR A 245 9.91 8.02 -16.44
C TYR A 245 10.46 6.70 -17.04
N PRO A 246 11.52 6.09 -16.47
CA PRO A 246 12.18 4.94 -17.10
C PRO A 246 11.35 3.66 -17.12
N LEU A 247 10.37 3.56 -16.21
CA LEU A 247 9.39 2.49 -16.16
C LEU A 247 8.04 3.01 -16.66
N LYS A 248 7.59 2.48 -17.81
CA LYS A 248 6.26 2.80 -18.34
C LYS A 248 5.18 2.41 -17.33
N ALA A 249 4.28 3.34 -17.05
CA ALA A 249 3.19 3.14 -16.10
C ALA A 249 1.91 3.80 -16.60
N LEU A 250 0.78 3.23 -16.20
CA LEU A 250 -0.53 3.85 -16.37
C LEU A 250 -1.00 4.41 -15.04
N VAL A 251 -1.67 5.55 -15.09
CA VAL A 251 -2.17 6.30 -13.93
C VAL A 251 -3.68 6.43 -14.09
N PHE A 252 -4.40 5.90 -13.12
CA PHE A 252 -5.85 5.96 -13.04
C PHE A 252 -6.22 6.96 -11.96
N THR A 253 -7.06 7.94 -12.32
CA THR A 253 -7.57 8.94 -11.36
C THR A 253 -9.08 9.03 -11.44
N SER A 254 -9.71 9.16 -10.27
CA SER A 254 -11.14 9.41 -10.16
C SER A 254 -11.51 9.93 -8.78
N ASN A 255 -12.48 10.83 -8.72
CA ASN A 255 -13.14 11.20 -7.47
C ASN A 255 -14.20 10.17 -7.03
N ASN A 256 -14.58 9.25 -7.93
CA ASN A 256 -15.47 8.14 -7.61
C ASN A 256 -14.63 6.89 -7.29
N LEU A 257 -14.34 6.69 -6.01
CA LEU A 257 -13.54 5.56 -5.52
C LEU A 257 -14.09 4.20 -5.97
N LYS A 258 -15.43 4.05 -6.02
CA LYS A 258 -16.07 2.80 -6.45
C LYS A 258 -15.78 2.53 -7.93
N ALA A 259 -15.89 3.54 -8.79
CA ALA A 259 -15.58 3.42 -10.21
C ALA A 259 -14.09 3.09 -10.43
N LEU A 260 -13.20 3.79 -9.73
CA LEU A 260 -11.75 3.54 -9.77
C LEU A 260 -11.40 2.11 -9.37
N VAL A 261 -11.95 1.65 -8.24
CA VAL A 261 -11.77 0.28 -7.74
C VAL A 261 -12.26 -0.74 -8.76
N ASN A 262 -13.44 -0.55 -9.34
CA ASN A 262 -14.00 -1.49 -10.32
C ASN A 262 -13.11 -1.61 -11.57
N VAL A 263 -12.68 -0.48 -12.14
CA VAL A 263 -11.83 -0.47 -13.35
C VAL A 263 -10.47 -1.09 -13.08
N VAL A 264 -9.77 -0.65 -12.03
CA VAL A 264 -8.44 -1.18 -11.70
C VAL A 264 -8.52 -2.67 -11.38
N CYS A 265 -9.56 -3.13 -10.67
CA CYS A 265 -9.72 -4.55 -10.38
C CYS A 265 -9.88 -5.37 -11.64
N GLU A 266 -10.73 -4.94 -12.59
CA GLU A 266 -10.97 -5.67 -13.84
C GLU A 266 -9.72 -5.74 -14.72
N ILE A 267 -8.93 -4.66 -14.75
CA ILE A 267 -7.62 -4.65 -15.41
C ILE A 267 -6.69 -5.66 -14.73
N CYS A 268 -6.62 -5.67 -13.41
CA CYS A 268 -5.77 -6.59 -12.66
C CYS A 268 -6.15 -8.06 -12.86
N PHE A 269 -7.44 -8.39 -12.98
CA PHE A 269 -7.90 -9.72 -13.39
C PHE A 269 -7.39 -10.08 -14.78
N SER A 270 -7.58 -9.19 -15.75
CA SER A 270 -7.13 -9.39 -17.14
C SER A 270 -5.61 -9.60 -17.22
N LEU A 271 -4.83 -8.91 -16.39
CA LEU A 271 -3.37 -9.07 -16.33
C LEU A 271 -2.95 -10.38 -15.67
N HIS A 272 -3.69 -10.81 -14.64
CA HIS A 272 -3.45 -12.08 -13.95
C HIS A 272 -3.65 -13.27 -14.90
N ASP A 273 -4.75 -13.27 -15.66
CA ASP A 273 -5.06 -14.31 -16.66
C ASP A 273 -3.99 -14.38 -17.76
N ASN A 274 -3.43 -13.23 -18.14
CA ASN A 274 -2.36 -13.13 -19.13
C ASN A 274 -0.95 -13.33 -18.54
N THR A 275 -0.82 -13.73 -17.27
CA THR A 275 0.46 -13.98 -16.56
C THR A 275 1.43 -12.80 -16.53
N THR A 276 0.92 -11.57 -16.70
CA THR A 276 1.75 -10.36 -16.69
C THR A 276 2.06 -9.97 -15.25
N ALA A 277 3.33 -9.78 -14.92
CA ALA A 277 3.72 -9.26 -13.62
C ALA A 277 3.41 -7.76 -13.56
N TYR A 278 2.89 -7.29 -12.43
CA TYR A 278 2.58 -5.88 -12.23
C TYR A 278 2.69 -5.50 -10.75
N SER A 279 2.83 -4.20 -10.51
CA SER A 279 2.72 -3.60 -9.19
C SER A 279 1.70 -2.46 -9.21
N LEU A 280 1.05 -2.21 -8.07
CA LEU A 280 0.09 -1.12 -7.90
C LEU A 280 0.51 -0.20 -6.75
N LEU A 281 0.53 1.10 -7.01
CA LEU A 281 0.65 2.13 -5.99
C LEU A 281 -0.66 2.91 -5.89
N ILE A 282 -1.33 2.80 -4.75
CA ILE A 282 -2.47 3.65 -4.40
C ILE A 282 -1.92 4.86 -3.64
N SER A 283 -2.24 6.05 -4.13
CA SER A 283 -1.73 7.33 -3.65
C SER A 283 -2.84 8.38 -3.61
N ASN A 284 -2.52 9.60 -3.17
CA ASN A 284 -3.43 10.74 -3.16
C ASN A 284 -4.77 10.43 -2.48
N ASN A 285 -4.72 9.92 -1.24
CA ASN A 285 -5.93 9.57 -0.47
C ASN A 285 -6.83 8.55 -1.19
N GLY A 286 -6.25 7.59 -1.92
CA GLY A 286 -7.00 6.55 -2.60
C GLY A 286 -7.58 6.94 -3.96
N THR A 287 -7.44 8.18 -4.41
CA THR A 287 -8.04 8.66 -5.68
C THR A 287 -7.12 8.52 -6.89
N LYS A 288 -5.87 8.10 -6.68
CA LYS A 288 -4.88 7.87 -7.74
C LYS A 288 -4.25 6.50 -7.59
N VAL A 289 -4.27 5.71 -8.67
CA VAL A 289 -3.61 4.40 -8.72
C VAL A 289 -2.63 4.37 -9.89
N PHE A 290 -1.37 4.06 -9.60
CA PHE A 290 -0.37 3.74 -10.62
C PHE A 290 -0.34 2.23 -10.83
N LEU A 291 -0.34 1.82 -12.09
CA LEU A 291 -0.11 0.45 -12.55
C LEU A 291 1.25 0.39 -13.22
N PHE A 292 2.13 -0.43 -12.65
CA PHE A 292 3.47 -0.70 -13.16
C PHE A 292 3.51 -2.09 -13.79
N PRO A 293 3.27 -2.24 -15.09
CA PRO A 293 3.49 -3.51 -15.76
C PRO A 293 4.99 -3.82 -15.84
N GLN A 294 5.36 -5.07 -15.58
CA GLN A 294 6.76 -5.49 -15.51
C GLN A 294 6.99 -6.75 -16.34
N VAL A 295 8.11 -6.77 -17.06
CA VAL A 295 8.69 -8.01 -17.57
C VAL A 295 9.61 -8.59 -16.48
N LYS A 296 9.50 -9.89 -16.22
CA LYS A 296 10.41 -10.56 -15.28
C LYS A 296 11.83 -10.42 -15.82
N ASN A 297 12.75 -9.94 -14.99
CA ASN A 297 14.15 -9.83 -15.36
C ASN A 297 14.69 -11.24 -15.67
N LEU A 298 15.19 -11.46 -16.90
CA LEU A 298 15.67 -12.78 -17.34
C LEU A 298 16.94 -13.23 -16.59
N VAL A 299 17.71 -12.30 -16.03
CA VAL A 299 18.98 -12.58 -15.34
C VAL A 299 18.76 -12.86 -13.86
N THR A 300 17.92 -12.07 -13.18
CA THR A 300 17.66 -12.22 -11.74
C THR A 300 16.38 -12.99 -11.42
N GLY A 301 15.50 -13.16 -12.39
CA GLY A 301 14.16 -13.72 -12.20
C GLY A 301 13.20 -12.81 -11.43
N CYS A 302 13.65 -11.65 -10.98
CA CYS A 302 12.93 -10.78 -10.04
C CYS A 302 12.32 -9.56 -10.73
N SER A 303 11.10 -9.21 -10.30
CA SER A 303 10.47 -7.92 -10.59
C SER A 303 10.90 -6.88 -9.55
N LEU A 304 10.75 -5.59 -9.86
CA LEU A 304 10.89 -4.50 -8.88
C LEU A 304 9.72 -4.53 -7.90
N SER A 305 9.99 -4.18 -6.65
CA SER A 305 8.94 -3.87 -5.66
C SER A 305 8.21 -2.57 -6.04
N THR A 306 7.00 -2.38 -5.52
CA THR A 306 6.19 -1.21 -5.88
C THR A 306 6.87 0.12 -5.48
N TRP A 307 7.55 0.19 -4.32
CA TRP A 307 8.26 1.41 -3.93
C TRP A 307 9.50 1.66 -4.81
N GLU A 308 10.18 0.62 -5.31
CA GLU A 308 11.22 0.76 -6.33
C GLU A 308 10.64 1.27 -7.65
N CYS A 309 9.46 0.75 -8.07
CA CYS A 309 8.73 1.27 -9.22
C CYS A 309 8.34 2.75 -9.03
N GLY A 310 8.12 3.18 -7.78
CA GLY A 310 7.87 4.57 -7.42
C GLY A 310 9.12 5.46 -7.41
N GLY A 311 10.32 4.88 -7.45
CA GLY A 311 11.59 5.62 -7.44
C GLY A 311 12.28 5.68 -6.08
N TYR A 312 11.91 4.80 -5.14
CA TYR A 312 12.52 4.70 -3.81
C TYR A 312 13.35 3.41 -3.70
N PHE A 313 14.65 3.56 -3.43
CA PHE A 313 15.62 2.46 -3.46
C PHE A 313 16.32 2.30 -2.12
N ILE A 314 16.40 1.05 -1.65
CA ILE A 314 17.05 0.69 -0.38
C ILE A 314 18.41 0.07 -0.67
N TYR A 315 19.44 0.61 -0.03
CA TYR A 315 20.82 0.17 -0.14
C TYR A 315 21.29 -0.43 1.19
N ARG A 316 21.93 -1.60 1.14
CA ARG A 316 22.41 -2.28 2.35
C ARG A 316 23.80 -1.83 2.75
N THR A 317 24.62 -1.42 1.78
CA THR A 317 25.99 -0.97 2.04
C THR A 317 26.14 0.52 1.81
N LYS A 318 27.00 1.15 2.61
CA LYS A 318 27.35 2.57 2.44
C LYS A 318 27.99 2.82 1.07
N PHE A 319 28.77 1.86 0.58
CA PHE A 319 29.40 1.94 -0.73
C PHE A 319 28.38 2.01 -1.88
N GLU A 320 27.40 1.09 -1.93
CA GLU A 320 26.36 1.13 -2.98
C GLU A 320 25.49 2.38 -2.85
N PHE A 321 25.14 2.75 -1.61
CA PHE A 321 24.40 3.97 -1.34
C PHE A 321 25.15 5.18 -1.89
N ASP A 322 26.42 5.38 -1.53
CA ASP A 322 27.20 6.55 -1.95
C ASP A 322 27.42 6.59 -3.46
N ASN A 323 27.66 5.44 -4.11
CA ASN A 323 27.90 5.33 -5.55
C ASN A 323 26.62 5.20 -6.40
N ALA A 324 25.43 5.20 -5.80
CA ALA A 324 24.18 5.15 -6.52
C ALA A 324 24.05 6.32 -7.51
N SER A 325 23.71 6.01 -8.76
CA SER A 325 23.52 7.00 -9.83
C SER A 325 22.18 6.83 -10.51
N GLU A 326 21.58 7.95 -10.93
CA GLU A 326 20.30 7.94 -11.63
C GLU A 326 20.38 7.14 -12.95
N THR A 327 21.50 7.24 -13.67
CA THR A 327 21.71 6.51 -14.94
C THR A 327 21.59 5.00 -14.76
N GLU A 328 22.23 4.43 -13.75
CA GLU A 328 22.19 2.98 -13.52
C GLU A 328 20.80 2.51 -13.05
N ILE A 329 20.16 3.31 -12.20
CA ILE A 329 18.78 3.03 -11.74
C ILE A 329 17.80 3.08 -12.90
N SER A 330 17.87 4.12 -13.73
CA SER A 330 17.04 4.27 -14.92
C SER A 330 17.22 3.10 -15.88
N LYS A 331 18.47 2.64 -16.08
CA LYS A 331 18.75 1.44 -16.88
C LYS A 331 18.14 0.18 -16.28
N ARG A 332 18.22 -0.01 -14.95
CA ARG A 332 17.60 -1.14 -14.24
C ARG A 332 16.07 -1.11 -14.39
N MET A 333 15.44 0.05 -14.21
CA MET A 333 13.99 0.20 -14.36
C MET A 333 13.52 -0.05 -15.80
N ALA A 334 14.23 0.51 -16.79
CA ALA A 334 13.92 0.29 -18.19
C ALA A 334 14.07 -1.18 -18.59
N SER A 335 15.00 -1.92 -18.00
CA SER A 335 15.22 -3.34 -18.29
C SER A 335 14.06 -4.26 -17.91
N VAL A 336 13.20 -3.82 -16.98
CA VAL A 336 11.99 -4.53 -16.56
C VAL A 336 10.71 -3.89 -17.09
N SER A 337 10.80 -2.85 -17.91
CA SER A 337 9.64 -2.20 -18.52
C SER A 337 9.15 -2.96 -19.75
N LEU A 338 7.86 -2.81 -20.08
CA LEU A 338 7.31 -3.36 -21.32
C LEU A 338 7.92 -2.69 -22.56
N GLN A 339 8.00 -3.46 -23.64
CA GLN A 339 8.30 -2.91 -24.97
C GLN A 339 7.16 -2.01 -25.45
N ASP A 340 7.44 -1.09 -26.38
CA ASP A 340 6.47 -0.07 -26.85
C ASP A 340 5.15 -0.71 -27.33
N SER A 341 5.23 -1.72 -28.19
CA SER A 341 4.03 -2.39 -28.73
C SER A 341 3.18 -3.05 -27.63
N ALA A 342 3.81 -3.78 -26.71
CA ALA A 342 3.12 -4.45 -25.60
C ALA A 342 2.50 -3.45 -24.61
N PHE A 343 3.15 -2.29 -24.42
CA PHE A 343 2.58 -1.22 -23.61
C PHE A 343 1.39 -0.55 -24.30
N GLU A 344 1.43 -0.41 -25.62
CA GLU A 344 0.30 0.12 -26.40
C GLU A 344 -0.91 -0.80 -26.35
N ASP A 345 -0.70 -2.11 -26.50
CA ASP A 345 -1.76 -3.13 -26.35
C ASP A 345 -2.39 -3.07 -24.95
N LEU A 346 -1.56 -2.92 -23.91
CA LEU A 346 -2.03 -2.74 -22.54
C LEU A 346 -2.85 -1.46 -22.36
N LYS A 347 -2.43 -0.35 -22.97
CA LYS A 347 -3.18 0.90 -22.95
C LYS A 347 -4.56 0.72 -23.56
N HIS A 348 -4.64 0.10 -24.74
CA HIS A 348 -5.91 -0.18 -25.39
C HIS A 348 -6.82 -1.06 -24.52
N LEU A 349 -6.28 -2.11 -23.90
CA LEU A 349 -7.01 -2.96 -22.96
C LEU A 349 -7.57 -2.15 -21.77
N CYS A 350 -6.74 -1.31 -21.15
CA CYS A 350 -7.15 -0.52 -19.99
C CYS A 350 -8.22 0.51 -20.35
N CYS A 351 -8.10 1.16 -21.52
CA CYS A 351 -9.08 2.13 -22.00
C CYS A 351 -10.42 1.46 -22.36
N ALA A 352 -10.38 0.27 -22.98
CA ALA A 352 -11.59 -0.50 -23.29
C ALA A 352 -12.35 -0.90 -22.01
N ILE A 353 -11.64 -1.44 -21.01
CA ILE A 353 -12.24 -1.79 -19.71
C ILE A 353 -12.81 -0.55 -19.01
N ALA A 354 -12.07 0.56 -19.01
CA ALA A 354 -12.55 1.81 -18.44
C ALA A 354 -13.79 2.35 -19.17
N HIS A 355 -13.90 2.14 -20.48
CA HIS A 355 -15.10 2.50 -21.24
C HIS A 355 -16.30 1.64 -20.88
N ASP A 356 -16.11 0.32 -20.85
CA ASP A 356 -17.21 -0.64 -20.64
C ASP A 356 -17.80 -0.58 -19.23
N LEU A 357 -17.00 -0.22 -18.22
CA LEU A 357 -17.43 -0.21 -16.82
C LEU A 357 -17.98 1.15 -16.33
N VAL A 358 -17.73 2.23 -17.08
CA VAL A 358 -18.12 3.59 -16.68
C VAL A 358 -19.26 4.14 -17.53
N LYS A 359 -19.54 3.51 -18.68
CA LYS A 359 -20.77 3.71 -19.47
C LYS A 359 -21.99 3.11 -18.78
#